data_AF-A0A955A9K7-F1
#
_entry.id   AF-A0A955A9K7-F1
#
_cell.length_a   1.000
_cell.length_b   1.000
_cell.length_c   1.000
_cell.angle_alpha   90.00
_cell.angle_beta   90.00
_cell.angle_gamma   90.00
#
_symmetry.space_group_name_H-M   'P 1'
#
loop_
_entity.id
_entity.type
_entity.pdbx_description
1 polymer ?
#
loop_
_entity_poly.entity_id
_entity_poly.type
_entity_poly.pdbx_seq_one_letter_code
_entity_poly.pdbx_strand_id
1 'polypeptide(L)'
;MSTELSDEAPTIDPSLLVRLRLKAHRLERSFTERPEALPDEAIVPCLSAELAGQPKFAQVRVAVGSDAIFFQADVQGKQKLPWCRESRLEDCDGLHVWIDTRNSREIHRATKFCHRFGFAP
;
A
#
# COMPACT_ATOMS: atom_id res chain seq x y z
N MET A 1 -32.70 3.16 30.18
CA MET A 1 -31.25 3.37 30.36
C MET A 1 -30.76 3.91 29.05
N SER A 2 -30.78 5.23 28.92
CA SER A 2 -30.56 5.95 27.66
C SER A 2 -29.05 6.09 27.47
N THR A 3 -28.52 5.47 26.43
CA THR A 3 -27.11 5.61 26.05
C THR A 3 -26.92 7.01 25.49
N GLU A 4 -26.41 7.93 26.30
CA GLU A 4 -25.97 9.24 25.82
C GLU A 4 -24.76 9.01 24.89
N LEU A 5 -25.00 9.15 23.59
CA LEU A 5 -23.93 9.33 22.61
C LEU A 5 -23.30 10.68 22.91
N SER A 6 -22.06 10.68 23.40
CA SER A 6 -21.28 11.90 23.59
C SER A 6 -21.20 12.64 22.25
N ASP A 7 -21.79 13.83 22.20
CA ASP A 7 -21.91 14.72 21.04
C ASP A 7 -20.60 15.48 20.79
N GLU A 8 -19.47 14.79 20.94
CA GLU A 8 -18.16 15.40 20.75
C GLU A 8 -17.87 15.42 19.24
N ALA A 9 -17.94 16.62 18.66
CA ALA A 9 -17.58 16.82 17.27
C ALA A 9 -16.17 16.24 17.01
N PRO A 10 -15.96 15.54 15.89
CA PRO A 10 -14.68 14.93 15.62
C PRO A 10 -13.59 16.01 15.59
N THR A 11 -12.49 15.78 16.30
CA THR A 11 -11.36 16.73 16.42
C THR A 11 -10.68 17.01 15.08
N ILE A 12 -10.93 16.16 14.09
CA ILE A 12 -10.48 16.31 12.70
C ILE A 12 -11.73 16.27 11.81
N ASP A 13 -11.85 17.26 10.92
CA ASP A 13 -12.90 17.27 9.91
C ASP A 13 -12.81 15.99 9.05
N PRO A 14 -13.86 15.16 8.97
CA PRO A 14 -13.85 13.92 8.20
C PRO A 14 -13.70 14.15 6.68
N SER A 15 -13.92 15.38 6.21
CA SER A 15 -13.73 15.81 4.82
C SER A 15 -12.35 16.43 4.55
N LEU A 16 -11.48 16.48 5.56
CA LEU A 16 -10.14 17.06 5.41
C LEU A 16 -9.34 16.33 4.32
N LEU A 17 -9.00 17.07 3.26
CA LEU A 17 -8.13 16.58 2.21
C LEU A 17 -6.68 16.66 2.66
N VAL A 18 -6.05 15.49 2.81
CA VAL A 18 -4.62 15.39 3.11
C VAL A 18 -3.83 14.96 1.89
N ARG A 19 -2.65 15.56 1.71
CA ARG A 19 -1.68 15.13 0.70
C ARG A 19 -0.47 14.50 1.38
N LEU A 20 -0.37 13.19 1.29
CA LEU A 20 0.83 12.46 1.70
C LEU A 20 1.85 12.46 0.56
N ARG A 21 3.11 12.77 0.90
CA ARG A 21 4.25 12.58 0.00
C ARG A 21 5.31 11.79 0.75
N LEU A 22 5.66 10.63 0.21
CA LEU A 22 6.71 9.78 0.74
C LEU A 22 7.91 9.86 -0.20
N LYS A 23 9.11 9.93 0.37
CA LYS A 23 10.34 9.82 -0.40
C LYS A 23 10.61 8.34 -0.64
N ALA A 24 10.56 7.89 -1.89
CA ALA A 24 10.96 6.54 -2.23
C ALA A 24 12.48 6.37 -2.08
N HIS A 25 12.90 5.22 -1.56
CA HIS A 25 14.31 4.87 -1.47
C HIS A 25 14.90 4.70 -2.87
N ARG A 26 16.13 5.18 -3.10
CA ARG A 26 16.83 5.02 -4.38
C ARG A 26 17.71 3.79 -4.31
N LEU A 27 17.55 2.89 -5.27
CA LEU A 27 18.27 1.63 -5.33
C LEU A 27 18.82 1.42 -6.74
N GLU A 28 20.13 1.60 -6.92
CA GLU A 28 20.79 1.29 -8.17
C GLU A 28 21.04 -0.21 -8.26
N ARG A 29 20.04 -0.93 -8.79
CA ARG A 29 20.04 -2.38 -8.97
C ARG A 29 19.34 -2.71 -10.28
N SER A 30 19.92 -3.59 -11.08
CA SER A 30 19.25 -4.13 -12.27
C SER A 30 18.17 -5.13 -11.90
N PHE A 31 17.16 -5.28 -12.75
CA PHE A 31 16.15 -6.32 -12.58
C PHE A 31 16.77 -7.72 -12.67
N THR A 32 16.33 -8.64 -11.80
CA THR A 32 16.78 -10.05 -11.80
C THR A 32 15.60 -10.95 -11.43
N GLU A 33 15.61 -12.22 -11.87
CA GLU A 33 14.59 -13.21 -11.50
C GLU A 33 14.67 -13.66 -10.03
N ARG A 34 15.79 -13.38 -9.36
CA ARG A 34 16.02 -13.72 -7.94
C ARG A 34 16.48 -12.48 -7.19
N PRO A 35 15.61 -11.48 -7.01
CA PRO A 35 15.99 -10.27 -6.34
C PRO A 35 16.28 -10.54 -4.86
N GLU A 36 17.37 -9.95 -4.37
CA GLU A 36 17.59 -9.83 -2.93
C GLU A 36 16.51 -8.96 -2.28
N ALA A 37 16.25 -9.18 -0.99
CA ALA A 37 15.33 -8.34 -0.23
C ALA A 37 15.69 -6.85 -0.34
N LEU A 38 14.68 -6.00 -0.39
CA LEU A 38 14.84 -4.56 -0.29
C LEU A 38 15.31 -4.18 1.13
N PRO A 39 16.17 -3.16 1.26
CA PRO A 39 16.71 -2.76 2.55
C PRO A 39 15.65 -2.04 3.40
N ASP A 40 15.89 -1.89 4.70
CA ASP A 40 14.91 -1.30 5.62
C ASP A 40 14.63 0.18 5.37
N GLU A 41 15.56 0.91 4.76
CA GLU A 41 15.35 2.30 4.32
C GLU A 41 14.27 2.43 3.23
N ALA A 42 13.89 1.32 2.60
CA ALA A 42 12.80 1.27 1.63
C ALA A 42 11.42 1.03 2.28
N ILE A 43 11.33 0.84 3.61
CA ILE A 43 10.05 0.61 4.30
C ILE A 43 9.14 1.83 4.14
N VAL A 44 7.89 1.59 3.74
CA VAL A 44 6.85 2.63 3.72
C VAL A 44 5.97 2.58 4.98
N PRO A 45 5.51 3.72 5.50
CA PRO A 45 4.64 3.75 6.68
C PRO A 45 3.28 3.12 6.36
N CYS A 46 2.76 2.34 7.31
CA CYS A 46 1.41 1.80 7.26
C CYS A 46 0.47 2.74 8.02
N LEU A 47 0.08 3.84 7.37
CA LEU A 47 -0.64 4.93 8.06
C LEU A 47 -1.91 4.46 8.78
N SER A 48 -2.68 3.53 8.21
CA SER A 48 -3.90 3.03 8.84
C SER A 48 -3.60 2.32 10.17
N ALA A 49 -2.61 1.43 10.19
CA ALA A 49 -2.25 0.68 11.39
C ALA A 49 -1.51 1.56 12.41
N GLU A 50 -0.54 2.35 11.95
CA GLU A 50 0.30 3.19 12.80
C GLU A 50 -0.51 4.29 13.50
N LEU A 51 -1.39 4.99 12.76
CA LEU A 51 -2.21 6.06 13.34
C LEU A 51 -3.32 5.52 14.25
N ALA A 52 -3.81 4.31 14.00
CA ALA A 52 -4.81 3.65 14.84
C ALA A 52 -4.22 2.86 16.02
N GLY A 53 -2.89 2.84 16.17
CA GLY A 53 -2.19 2.03 17.18
C GLY A 53 -2.44 0.52 17.03
N GLN A 54 -2.73 0.06 15.81
CA GLN A 54 -3.03 -1.34 15.51
C GLN A 54 -1.78 -2.07 14.99
N PRO A 55 -1.68 -3.40 15.19
CA PRO A 55 -0.59 -4.18 14.62
C PRO A 55 -0.65 -4.15 13.09
N LYS A 56 0.52 -4.06 12.45
CA LYS A 56 0.69 -4.20 11.00
C LYS A 56 0.51 -5.67 10.62
N PHE A 57 -0.29 -5.96 9.59
CA PHE A 57 -0.41 -7.31 9.05
C PHE A 57 0.69 -7.63 8.02
N ALA A 58 1.32 -6.61 7.45
CA ALA A 58 2.36 -6.72 6.44
C ALA A 58 3.39 -5.59 6.57
N GLN A 59 4.62 -5.87 6.19
CA GLN A 59 5.65 -4.86 5.99
C GLN A 59 5.85 -4.63 4.49
N VAL A 60 5.67 -3.39 4.04
CA VAL A 60 5.81 -3.02 2.63
C VAL A 60 7.07 -2.19 2.44
N ARG A 61 7.84 -2.50 1.39
CA ARG A 61 9.00 -1.74 0.95
C ARG A 61 8.81 -1.28 -0.50
N VAL A 62 9.25 -0.06 -0.78
CA VAL A 62 9.23 0.53 -2.12
C VAL A 62 10.56 1.21 -2.40
N ALA A 63 11.19 0.83 -3.52
CA ALA A 63 12.41 1.46 -4.01
C ALA A 63 12.30 1.81 -5.49
N VAL A 64 13.06 2.79 -5.93
CA VAL A 64 13.12 3.25 -7.32
C VAL A 64 14.55 3.19 -7.80
N GLY A 65 14.78 2.43 -8.87
CA GLY A 65 16.04 2.39 -9.59
C GLY A 65 16.06 3.35 -10.77
N SER A 66 17.04 3.16 -11.65
CA SER A 66 17.19 3.94 -12.88
C SER A 66 16.23 3.49 -13.99
N ASP A 67 15.88 2.20 -14.04
CA ASP A 67 15.03 1.59 -15.06
C ASP A 67 13.82 0.81 -14.48
N ALA A 68 13.71 0.70 -13.16
CA ALA A 68 12.68 -0.11 -12.50
C ALA A 68 12.13 0.53 -11.21
N ILE A 69 10.93 0.09 -10.82
CA ILE A 69 10.35 0.33 -9.50
C ILE A 69 10.20 -1.03 -8.82
N PHE A 70 10.67 -1.11 -7.59
CA PHE A 70 10.68 -2.33 -6.80
C PHE A 70 9.62 -2.23 -5.70
N PHE A 71 8.83 -3.29 -5.57
CA PHE A 71 7.84 -3.47 -4.52
C PHE A 71 8.11 -4.80 -3.81
N GLN A 72 8.09 -4.78 -2.48
CA GLN A 72 8.17 -5.99 -1.66
C GLN A 72 7.13 -5.90 -0.55
N ALA A 73 6.44 -7.02 -0.31
CA ALA A 73 5.51 -7.17 0.80
C ALA A 73 5.87 -8.43 1.58
N ASP A 74 6.26 -8.26 2.84
CA ASP A 74 6.52 -9.36 3.76
C ASP A 74 5.31 -9.54 4.67
N VAL A 75 4.61 -10.67 4.50
CA VAL A 75 3.44 -11.04 5.31
C VAL A 75 3.84 -12.20 6.21
N GLN A 76 3.76 -12.00 7.53
CA GLN A 76 4.16 -12.99 8.53
C GLN A 76 2.99 -13.32 9.46
N GLY A 77 3.03 -14.48 10.11
CA GLY A 77 2.03 -14.85 11.13
C GLY A 77 0.64 -15.19 10.59
N LYS A 78 0.50 -15.49 9.29
CA LYS A 78 -0.77 -15.90 8.69
C LYS A 78 -1.21 -17.25 9.26
N GLN A 79 -2.40 -17.31 9.87
CA GLN A 79 -2.94 -18.54 10.45
C GLN A 79 -3.58 -19.49 9.43
N LYS A 80 -3.99 -18.95 8.28
CA LYS A 80 -4.60 -19.70 7.17
C LYS A 80 -3.62 -19.76 6.00
N LEU A 81 -3.73 -20.81 5.18
CA LEU A 81 -2.97 -20.89 3.93
C LEU A 81 -3.31 -19.69 3.02
N PRO A 82 -2.34 -19.22 2.21
CA PRO A 82 -2.61 -18.25 1.14
C PRO A 82 -3.78 -18.71 0.27
N TRP A 83 -4.76 -17.83 0.08
CA TRP A 83 -5.94 -18.08 -0.72
C TRP A 83 -5.89 -17.25 -1.99
N CYS A 84 -5.93 -17.92 -3.14
CA CYS A 84 -6.00 -17.28 -4.43
C CYS A 84 -6.91 -18.09 -5.37
N ARG A 85 -7.70 -17.38 -6.19
CA ARG A 85 -8.50 -17.93 -7.29
C ARG A 85 -8.47 -16.96 -8.46
N GLU A 86 -8.15 -17.48 -9.64
CA GLU A 86 -8.09 -16.69 -10.88
C GLU A 86 -9.41 -15.97 -11.20
N SER A 87 -10.55 -16.57 -10.88
CA SER A 87 -11.87 -15.95 -11.09
C SER A 87 -12.23 -14.87 -10.07
N ARG A 88 -11.41 -14.68 -9.03
CA ARG A 88 -11.67 -13.76 -7.91
C ARG A 88 -10.39 -13.05 -7.45
N LEU A 89 -9.63 -12.50 -8.39
CA LEU A 89 -8.35 -11.83 -8.11
C LEU A 89 -8.44 -10.72 -7.06
N GLU A 90 -9.59 -10.06 -6.90
CA GLU A 90 -9.78 -8.98 -5.92
C GLU A 90 -9.98 -9.48 -4.49
N ASP A 91 -10.47 -10.71 -4.33
CA ASP A 91 -10.63 -11.35 -3.02
C ASP A 91 -9.35 -12.11 -2.60
N CYS A 92 -8.37 -12.23 -3.51
CA CYS A 92 -7.18 -13.02 -3.29
C CYS A 92 -6.27 -12.37 -2.25
N ASP A 93 -5.57 -13.21 -1.50
CA ASP A 93 -4.35 -12.75 -0.85
C ASP A 93 -3.39 -12.28 -1.94
N GLY A 94 -2.89 -11.05 -1.81
CA GLY A 94 -1.99 -10.52 -2.81
C GLY A 94 -1.54 -9.09 -2.54
N LEU A 95 -0.52 -8.67 -3.27
CA LEU A 95 -0.10 -7.29 -3.36
C LEU A 95 -0.73 -6.66 -4.59
N HIS A 96 -1.47 -5.56 -4.39
CA HIS A 96 -2.05 -4.79 -5.47
C HIS A 96 -1.35 -3.44 -5.56
N VAL A 97 -0.82 -3.14 -6.74
CA VAL A 97 -0.09 -1.90 -7.02
C VAL A 97 -0.86 -1.10 -8.06
N TRP A 98 -1.19 0.14 -7.73
CA TRP A 98 -1.81 1.09 -8.65
C TRP A 98 -0.81 2.21 -8.99
N ILE A 99 -0.55 2.42 -10.27
CA ILE A 99 0.39 3.43 -10.76
C ILE A 99 -0.34 4.37 -11.71
N ASP A 100 -0.37 5.67 -11.38
CA ASP A 100 -0.73 6.74 -12.32
C ASP A 100 0.54 7.25 -13.01
N THR A 101 0.66 6.96 -14.31
CA THR A 101 1.85 7.32 -15.11
C THR A 101 1.88 8.79 -15.53
N ARG A 102 0.78 9.54 -15.38
CA ARG A 102 0.68 10.95 -15.80
C ARG A 102 0.68 11.94 -14.65
N ASN A 103 0.54 11.47 -13.40
CA ASN A 103 0.41 12.32 -12.21
C ASN A 103 -0.71 13.37 -12.36
N SER A 104 -1.92 12.91 -12.68
CA SER A 104 -3.08 13.76 -12.95
C SER A 104 -3.77 14.19 -11.64
N ARG A 105 -3.19 15.17 -10.95
CA ARG A 105 -3.56 15.56 -9.57
C ARG A 105 -4.99 16.06 -9.39
N GLU A 106 -5.59 16.61 -10.44
CA GLU A 106 -6.94 17.20 -10.40
C GLU A 106 -8.05 16.20 -10.76
N ILE A 107 -7.69 14.95 -11.05
CA ILE A 107 -8.65 13.91 -11.47
C ILE A 107 -8.82 12.91 -10.33
N HIS A 108 -10.02 12.88 -9.74
CA HIS A 108 -10.38 11.99 -8.62
C HIS A 108 -10.92 10.61 -9.05
N ARG A 109 -10.68 10.19 -10.30
CA ARG A 109 -11.11 8.89 -10.83
C ARG A 109 -9.98 8.21 -11.60
N ALA A 110 -10.01 6.88 -11.66
CA ALA A 110 -9.08 6.13 -12.50
C ALA A 110 -9.24 6.53 -13.98
N THR A 111 -8.13 6.65 -14.70
CA THR A 111 -8.09 6.96 -16.12
C THR A 111 -7.30 5.90 -16.87
N LYS A 112 -7.19 6.01 -18.20
CA LYS A 112 -6.35 5.12 -19.02
C LYS A 112 -4.84 5.13 -18.65
N PHE A 113 -4.40 6.11 -17.84
CA PHE A 113 -3.02 6.21 -17.35
C PHE A 113 -2.82 5.53 -15.99
N CYS A 114 -3.90 5.03 -15.38
CA CYS A 114 -3.88 4.27 -14.15
C CYS A 114 -3.78 2.78 -14.48
N HIS A 115 -2.68 2.15 -14.04
CA HIS A 115 -2.45 0.73 -14.24
C HIS A 115 -2.56 0.00 -12.90
N ARG A 116 -3.23 -1.15 -12.90
CA ARG A 116 -3.30 -2.06 -11.75
C ARG A 116 -2.46 -3.30 -12.03
N PHE A 117 -1.57 -3.64 -11.11
CA PHE A 117 -0.80 -4.88 -11.10
C PHE A 117 -1.22 -5.67 -9.86
N GLY A 118 -1.62 -6.93 -10.05
CA GLY A 118 -1.94 -7.85 -8.95
C GLY A 118 -0.89 -8.95 -8.89
N PHE A 119 -0.30 -9.14 -7.71
CA PHE A 119 0.67 -10.19 -7.44
C PHE A 119 0.05 -11.13 -6.40
N ALA A 120 -0.28 -12.35 -6.82
CA ALA A 120 -0.83 -13.38 -5.97
C ALA A 120 0.23 -14.46 -5.65
N PRO A 121 0.16 -15.10 -4.47
CA PRO A 121 1.05 -16.18 -4.06
C PRO A 121 0.76 -17.52 -4.75
#